data_AF-A0A5N6TKL9-F1
#
_entry.id   AF-A0A5N6TKL9-F1
#
_cell.length_a   1.000
_cell.length_b   1.000
_cell.length_c   1.000
_cell.angle_alpha   90.00
_cell.angle_beta   90.00
_cell.angle_gamma   90.00
#
_symmetry.space_group_name_H-M   'P 1'
#
loop_
_entity.id
_entity.type
_entity.pdbx_description
1 polymer ?
#
loop_
_entity_poly.entity_id
_entity_poly.type
_entity_poly.pdbx_seq_one_letter_code
_entity_poly.pdbx_strand_id
1 'polypeptide(L)'
;MKHTTTYNLDPSQYSYASPLDGWNERSNSGGDATGGGISEAYDRFLWPVSNGRPDGAQLPGFHVHIYFSPNDSFQTKFASELWQRVRSEFPELHLFPISTAPEGPHSAGMFEVHIFTPAQFGAFVSWLVIHRGPLSAFLHPNTDDELRDHIQRYTWLGPEVPLNMDIFKLRPSCELLDSRDNSVVRVWVEADKVKTERIEAK
;
A
#
# COMPACT_ATOMS: atom_id res chain seq x y z
N MET A 1 18.37 11.26 -16.49
CA MET A 1 17.98 12.35 -15.56
C MET A 1 17.45 11.67 -14.31
N LYS A 2 17.97 12.02 -13.12
CA LYS A 2 17.42 11.49 -11.87
C LYS A 2 16.05 12.15 -11.68
N HIS A 3 14.96 11.39 -11.82
CA HIS A 3 13.64 11.85 -11.38
C HIS A 3 13.70 11.96 -9.86
N THR A 4 13.97 13.16 -9.37
CA THR A 4 13.88 13.47 -7.94
C THR A 4 12.41 13.73 -7.66
N THR A 5 11.71 12.74 -7.10
CA THR A 5 10.35 12.95 -6.61
C THR A 5 10.35 14.09 -5.58
N THR A 6 9.33 14.94 -5.60
CA THR A 6 9.13 15.98 -4.57
C THR A 6 8.70 15.39 -3.23
N TYR A 7 8.37 14.10 -3.20
CA TYR A 7 8.01 13.36 -2.00
C TYR A 7 9.22 12.77 -1.32
N ASN A 8 9.22 12.87 0.01
CA ASN A 8 10.22 12.23 0.82
C ASN A 8 9.93 10.73 0.92
N LEU A 9 10.76 9.89 0.33
CA LEU A 9 10.55 8.44 0.39
C LEU A 9 11.21 7.79 1.62
N ASP A 10 11.93 8.55 2.45
CA ASP A 10 12.51 8.04 3.68
C ASP A 10 11.44 7.96 4.78
N PRO A 11 11.01 6.75 5.21
CA PRO A 11 10.00 6.61 6.25
C PRO A 11 10.43 7.24 7.58
N SER A 12 11.73 7.31 7.87
CA SER A 12 12.24 7.89 9.12
C SER A 12 11.98 9.39 9.26
N GLN A 13 11.60 10.05 8.17
CA GLN A 13 11.27 11.47 8.13
C GLN A 13 9.76 11.73 8.28
N TYR A 14 9.02 10.78 8.87
CA TYR A 14 7.59 10.90 9.18
C TYR A 14 7.33 10.63 10.66
N SER A 15 6.25 11.21 11.19
CA SER A 15 5.79 10.93 12.54
C SER A 15 4.93 9.67 12.58
N TYR A 16 5.11 8.88 13.63
CA TYR A 16 4.36 7.66 13.89
C TYR A 16 3.82 7.71 15.31
N ALA A 17 2.53 7.44 15.47
CA ALA A 17 1.98 7.15 16.78
C ALA A 17 2.64 5.89 17.33
N SER A 18 2.72 5.78 18.66
CA SER A 18 3.17 4.55 19.30
C SER A 18 2.28 3.39 18.84
N PRO A 19 2.83 2.22 18.49
CA PRO A 19 2.02 1.02 18.25
C PRO A 19 1.20 0.56 19.47
N LEU A 20 1.52 1.08 20.66
CA LEU A 20 0.77 0.86 21.90
C LEU A 20 -0.29 1.94 22.16
N ASP A 21 -0.36 3.00 21.34
CA ASP A 21 -1.36 4.03 21.49
C ASP A 21 -2.77 3.46 21.24
N GLY A 22 -3.70 3.73 22.15
CA GLY A 22 -5.03 3.10 22.17
C GLY A 22 -5.05 1.61 22.56
N TRP A 23 -3.89 0.98 22.81
CA TRP A 23 -3.82 -0.39 23.33
C TRP A 23 -3.96 -0.37 24.85
N ASN A 24 -5.17 -0.65 25.35
CA ASN A 24 -5.38 -0.91 26.77
C ASN A 24 -4.84 -2.30 27.10
N GLU A 25 -4.03 -2.43 28.16
CA GLU A 25 -3.49 -3.70 28.69
C GLU A 25 -4.60 -4.70 29.08
N ARG A 26 -5.31 -5.29 28.11
CA ARG A 26 -6.00 -6.55 28.32
C ARG A 26 -4.91 -7.62 28.31
N SER A 27 -4.55 -8.04 29.52
CA SER A 27 -3.57 -9.10 29.88
C SER A 27 -2.12 -8.64 30.03
N ASN A 28 -1.87 -7.74 30.98
CA ASN A 28 -0.59 -7.74 31.68
C ASN A 28 -0.53 -8.94 32.62
N SER A 29 -0.21 -10.10 32.07
CA SER A 29 0.38 -11.22 32.80
C SER A 29 1.42 -11.80 31.87
N GLY A 30 2.70 -11.63 32.20
CA GLY A 30 3.86 -12.14 31.44
C GLY A 30 3.97 -13.66 31.40
N GLY A 31 2.90 -14.35 31.03
CA GLY A 31 2.87 -15.74 30.59
C GLY A 31 2.12 -15.78 29.25
N ASP A 32 2.43 -16.77 28.41
CA ASP A 32 1.68 -17.05 27.17
C ASP A 32 0.19 -16.79 27.39
N ALA A 33 -0.41 -15.95 26.54
CA ALA A 33 -1.77 -15.46 26.68
C ALA A 33 -2.80 -16.59 26.54
N THR A 34 -2.91 -17.43 27.56
CA THR A 34 -3.88 -18.52 27.65
C THR A 34 -5.20 -17.93 28.16
N GLY A 35 -6.02 -17.34 27.27
CA GLY A 35 -7.38 -16.96 27.66
C GLY A 35 -8.19 -16.02 26.75
N GLY A 36 -7.64 -15.46 25.67
CA GLY A 36 -8.36 -14.55 24.78
C GLY A 36 -8.56 -15.14 23.40
N GLY A 37 -9.71 -14.89 22.76
CA GLY A 37 -9.95 -15.27 21.35
C GLY A 37 -8.91 -14.69 20.39
N ILE A 38 -8.98 -15.09 19.12
CA ILE A 38 -8.08 -14.57 18.08
C ILE A 38 -8.35 -13.06 17.83
N SER A 39 -7.36 -12.37 17.27
CA SER A 39 -7.47 -10.95 16.94
C SER A 39 -8.65 -10.66 16.02
N GLU A 40 -9.31 -9.51 16.20
CA GLU A 40 -10.34 -9.00 15.29
C GLU A 40 -9.83 -8.83 13.85
N ALA A 41 -8.51 -8.74 13.66
CA ALA A 41 -7.85 -8.74 12.35
C ALA A 41 -8.08 -10.03 11.53
N TYR A 42 -8.54 -11.12 12.16
CA TYR A 42 -8.96 -12.32 11.42
C TYR A 42 -10.31 -12.13 10.72
N ASP A 43 -11.18 -11.28 11.25
CA ASP A 43 -12.54 -11.08 10.73
C ASP A 43 -12.62 -9.91 9.73
N ARG A 44 -11.82 -8.86 9.94
CA ARG A 44 -11.79 -7.68 9.07
C ARG A 44 -10.43 -6.99 9.05
N PHE A 45 -10.18 -6.13 8.08
CA PHE A 45 -9.01 -5.26 8.15
C PHE A 45 -9.20 -4.21 9.26
N LEU A 46 -8.15 -3.95 10.03
CA LEU A 46 -8.21 -2.93 11.09
C LEU A 46 -8.04 -1.53 10.50
N TRP A 47 -8.64 -0.54 11.17
CA TRP A 47 -8.41 0.86 10.83
C TRP A 47 -6.90 1.17 10.86
N PRO A 48 -6.35 1.92 9.88
CA PRO A 48 -7.04 2.77 8.90
C PRO A 48 -7.42 2.11 7.57
N VAL A 49 -7.20 0.80 7.41
CA VAL A 49 -7.61 0.10 6.18
C VAL A 49 -9.14 0.09 6.08
N SER A 50 -9.65 0.57 4.96
CA SER A 50 -11.08 0.60 4.68
C SER A 50 -11.61 -0.83 4.52
N ASN A 51 -12.76 -1.15 5.11
CA ASN A 51 -13.51 -2.37 4.77
C ASN A 51 -14.67 -2.07 3.81
N GLY A 52 -14.62 -0.90 3.16
CA GLY A 52 -15.64 -0.40 2.25
C GLY A 52 -16.63 0.50 2.98
N ARG A 53 -16.87 1.69 2.43
CA ARG A 53 -17.93 2.57 2.90
C ARG A 53 -19.19 2.38 2.04
N PRO A 54 -20.40 2.46 2.62
CA PRO A 54 -21.65 2.36 1.86
C PRO A 54 -21.78 3.40 0.73
N ASP A 55 -21.10 4.54 0.86
CA ASP A 55 -21.10 5.64 -0.12
C ASP A 55 -20.07 5.47 -1.25
N GLY A 56 -19.24 4.42 -1.21
CA GLY A 56 -18.20 4.16 -2.19
C GLY A 56 -17.05 5.17 -2.18
N ALA A 57 -17.01 6.11 -1.23
CA ALA A 57 -16.01 7.18 -1.20
C ALA A 57 -14.59 6.70 -0.87
N GLN A 58 -14.45 5.48 -0.35
CA GLN A 58 -13.17 4.90 0.05
C GLN A 58 -13.08 3.45 -0.42
N LEU A 59 -12.10 3.17 -1.31
CA LEU A 59 -11.86 1.83 -1.81
C LEU A 59 -11.49 0.88 -0.65
N PRO A 60 -12.08 -0.32 -0.58
CA PRO A 60 -11.81 -1.28 0.48
C PRO A 60 -10.46 -2.01 0.32
N GLY A 61 -9.91 -2.46 1.45
CA GLY A 61 -8.91 -3.51 1.54
C GLY A 61 -7.55 -3.17 0.94
N PHE A 62 -7.02 -4.07 0.13
CA PHE A 62 -5.69 -3.95 -0.50
C PHE A 62 -5.79 -4.09 -2.00
N HIS A 63 -4.92 -3.40 -2.72
CA HIS A 63 -4.67 -3.65 -4.13
C HIS A 63 -3.31 -4.33 -4.31
N VAL A 64 -3.26 -5.25 -5.26
CA VAL A 64 -2.04 -5.92 -5.69
C VAL A 64 -1.85 -5.68 -7.18
N HIS A 65 -0.77 -5.00 -7.53
CA HIS A 65 -0.38 -4.69 -8.90
C HIS A 65 0.77 -5.59 -9.31
N ILE A 66 0.55 -6.48 -10.29
CA ILE A 66 1.56 -7.43 -10.77
C ILE A 66 2.16 -6.87 -12.06
N TYR A 67 3.46 -6.60 -12.05
CA TYR A 67 4.17 -5.94 -13.13
C TYR A 67 4.90 -6.90 -14.05
N PHE A 68 4.96 -6.51 -15.32
CA PHE A 68 5.77 -7.12 -16.35
C PHE A 68 6.31 -6.06 -17.30
N SER A 69 7.39 -6.36 -18.01
CA SER A 69 7.88 -5.53 -19.11
C SER A 69 7.11 -5.87 -20.40
N PRO A 70 6.34 -4.95 -21.01
CA PRO A 70 5.61 -5.21 -22.26
C PRO A 70 6.52 -5.51 -23.46
N ASN A 71 7.78 -5.08 -23.39
CA ASN A 71 8.79 -5.33 -24.42
C ASN A 71 9.52 -6.68 -24.21
N ASP A 72 9.25 -7.38 -23.11
CA ASP A 72 9.78 -8.71 -22.84
C ASP A 72 8.69 -9.76 -23.16
N SER A 73 8.91 -10.49 -24.25
CA SER A 73 7.97 -11.53 -24.69
C SER A 73 7.76 -12.65 -23.67
N PHE A 74 8.78 -13.00 -22.88
CA PHE A 74 8.67 -14.02 -21.86
C PHE A 74 7.80 -13.51 -20.69
N GLN A 75 8.07 -12.31 -20.19
CA GLN A 75 7.26 -11.75 -19.10
C GLN A 75 5.82 -11.47 -19.54
N THR A 76 5.59 -10.98 -20.76
CA THR A 76 4.25 -10.73 -21.28
C THR A 76 3.43 -12.03 -21.36
N LYS A 77 4.04 -13.10 -21.86
CA LYS A 77 3.43 -14.43 -21.88
C LYS A 77 3.15 -14.93 -20.46
N PHE A 78 4.15 -14.85 -19.57
CA PHE A 78 4.02 -15.31 -18.19
C PHE A 78 2.92 -14.54 -17.44
N ALA A 79 2.84 -13.21 -17.60
CA ALA A 79 1.79 -12.39 -17.01
C ALA A 79 0.40 -12.79 -17.50
N SER A 80 0.27 -13.09 -18.80
CA SER A 80 -0.98 -13.58 -19.38
C SER A 80 -1.42 -14.93 -18.80
N GLU A 81 -0.50 -15.87 -18.66
CA GLU A 81 -0.76 -17.19 -18.07
C GLU A 81 -1.06 -17.09 -16.56
N LEU A 82 -0.31 -16.26 -15.84
CA LEU A 82 -0.54 -16.00 -14.42
C LEU A 82 -1.92 -15.38 -14.20
N TRP A 83 -2.29 -14.37 -15.00
CA TRP A 83 -3.61 -13.73 -14.94
C TRP A 83 -4.75 -14.74 -15.13
N GLN A 84 -4.63 -15.63 -16.11
CA GLN A 84 -5.62 -16.70 -16.35
C GLN A 84 -5.71 -17.67 -15.16
N ARG A 85 -4.56 -17.99 -14.56
CA ARG A 85 -4.50 -18.87 -13.40
C ARG A 85 -5.13 -18.23 -12.17
N VAL A 86 -4.85 -16.95 -11.90
CA VAL A 86 -5.49 -16.19 -10.81
C VAL A 86 -7.02 -16.20 -11.00
N ARG A 87 -7.51 -15.91 -12.20
CA ARG A 87 -8.94 -15.94 -12.51
C ARG A 87 -9.59 -17.31 -12.26
N SER A 88 -8.84 -18.39 -12.45
CA SER A 88 -9.33 -19.76 -12.33
C SER A 88 -9.30 -20.27 -10.89
N GLU A 89 -8.26 -19.96 -10.14
CA GLU A 89 -8.08 -20.42 -8.75
C GLU A 89 -8.77 -19.50 -7.73
N PHE A 90 -8.95 -18.22 -8.05
CA PHE A 90 -9.55 -17.21 -7.18
C PHE A 90 -10.69 -16.45 -7.88
N PRO A 91 -11.76 -17.14 -8.32
CA PRO A 91 -12.89 -16.50 -9.01
C PRO A 91 -13.63 -15.45 -8.16
N GLU A 92 -13.45 -15.46 -6.84
CA GLU A 92 -14.02 -14.52 -5.88
C GLU A 92 -13.26 -13.20 -5.77
N LEU A 93 -12.02 -13.12 -6.27
CA LEU A 93 -11.25 -11.87 -6.27
C LEU A 93 -11.65 -10.99 -7.45
N HIS A 94 -11.63 -9.67 -7.23
CA HIS A 94 -11.82 -8.73 -8.32
C HIS A 94 -10.51 -8.58 -9.08
N LEU A 95 -10.48 -9.08 -10.32
CA LEU A 95 -9.30 -9.09 -11.19
C LEU A 95 -9.54 -8.19 -12.41
N PHE A 96 -8.69 -7.19 -12.59
CA PHE A 96 -8.74 -6.29 -13.73
C PHE A 96 -8.04 -6.87 -14.96
N PRO A 97 -8.43 -6.46 -16.19
CA PRO A 97 -7.70 -6.83 -17.40
C PRO A 97 -6.22 -6.44 -17.35
N ILE A 98 -5.40 -7.15 -18.13
CA ILE A 98 -4.00 -6.78 -18.32
C ILE A 98 -3.92 -5.46 -19.08
N SER A 99 -3.14 -4.51 -18.55
CA SER A 99 -2.75 -3.29 -19.23
C SER A 99 -1.28 -3.32 -19.60
N THR A 100 -0.99 -2.93 -20.85
CA THR A 100 0.39 -2.77 -21.35
C THR A 100 0.85 -1.32 -21.32
N ALA A 101 -0.04 -0.39 -20.97
CA ALA A 101 0.25 1.04 -20.89
C ALA A 101 0.36 1.49 -19.43
N PRO A 102 1.08 2.58 -19.15
CA PRO A 102 1.08 3.19 -17.82
C PRO A 102 -0.33 3.61 -17.41
N GLU A 103 -0.71 3.30 -16.18
CA GLU A 103 -2.00 3.66 -15.58
C GLU A 103 -1.79 4.20 -14.17
N GLY A 104 -2.31 5.41 -13.89
CA GLY A 104 -2.12 6.02 -12.58
C GLY A 104 -0.63 6.22 -12.22
N PRO A 105 -0.19 5.86 -11.01
CA PRO A 105 1.23 5.90 -10.62
C PRO A 105 2.04 4.74 -11.21
N HIS A 106 1.43 3.81 -11.93
CA HIS A 106 2.05 2.56 -12.38
C HIS A 106 2.69 2.75 -13.77
N SER A 107 4.02 2.74 -13.83
CA SER A 107 4.77 3.12 -15.04
C SER A 107 5.05 1.97 -16.02
N ALA A 108 4.85 0.73 -15.59
CA ALA A 108 5.08 -0.49 -16.37
C ALA A 108 3.76 -1.20 -16.71
N GLY A 109 3.82 -2.19 -17.60
CA GLY A 109 2.66 -3.07 -17.87
C GLY A 109 2.29 -3.83 -16.60
N MET A 110 1.00 -3.93 -16.31
CA MET A 110 0.51 -4.56 -15.09
C MET A 110 -0.89 -5.15 -15.22
N PHE A 111 -1.29 -5.92 -14.23
CA PHE A 111 -2.70 -6.16 -13.92
C PHE A 111 -2.93 -6.03 -12.41
N GLU A 112 -4.16 -5.68 -12.04
CA GLU A 112 -4.54 -5.37 -10.67
C GLU A 112 -5.51 -6.41 -10.10
N VAL A 113 -5.31 -6.75 -8.82
CA VAL A 113 -6.19 -7.63 -8.04
C VAL A 113 -6.61 -6.91 -6.77
N HIS A 114 -7.91 -6.84 -6.49
CA HIS A 114 -8.41 -6.30 -5.23
C HIS A 114 -8.66 -7.41 -4.22
N ILE A 115 -8.29 -7.13 -2.97
CA ILE A 115 -8.44 -7.99 -1.82
C ILE A 115 -9.30 -7.26 -0.80
N PHE A 116 -10.43 -7.86 -0.41
CA PHE A 116 -11.43 -7.21 0.44
C PHE A 116 -11.48 -7.78 1.86
N THR A 117 -10.89 -8.94 2.12
CA THR A 117 -10.89 -9.57 3.45
C THR A 117 -9.50 -10.05 3.89
N PRO A 118 -9.25 -10.18 5.21
CA PRO A 118 -8.01 -10.79 5.71
C PRO A 118 -7.79 -12.21 5.22
N ALA A 119 -8.87 -13.00 5.07
CA ALA A 119 -8.79 -14.37 4.54
C ALA A 119 -8.30 -14.38 3.08
N GLN A 120 -8.84 -13.49 2.24
CA GLN A 120 -8.37 -13.31 0.87
C GLN A 120 -6.90 -12.86 0.84
N PHE A 121 -6.51 -11.94 1.73
CA PHE A 121 -5.12 -11.48 1.82
C PHE A 121 -4.17 -12.64 2.12
N GLY A 122 -4.45 -13.40 3.17
CA GLY A 122 -3.64 -14.55 3.56
C GLY A 122 -3.54 -15.60 2.45
N ALA A 123 -4.66 -15.95 1.84
CA ALA A 123 -4.71 -16.97 0.78
C ALA A 123 -3.99 -16.50 -0.50
N PHE A 124 -4.35 -15.32 -1.04
CA PHE A 124 -3.83 -14.86 -2.32
C PHE A 124 -2.37 -14.43 -2.23
N VAL A 125 -1.98 -13.68 -1.20
CA VAL A 125 -0.60 -13.17 -1.10
C VAL A 125 0.37 -14.33 -0.89
N SER A 126 0.04 -15.31 -0.04
CA SER A 126 0.88 -16.50 0.15
C SER A 126 1.01 -17.32 -1.14
N TRP A 127 -0.07 -17.50 -1.88
CA TRP A 127 -0.06 -18.15 -3.19
C TRP A 127 0.79 -17.38 -4.21
N LEU A 128 0.65 -16.06 -4.26
CA LEU A 128 1.36 -15.18 -5.20
C LEU A 128 2.88 -15.19 -4.96
N VAL A 129 3.32 -15.24 -3.69
CA VAL A 129 4.74 -15.38 -3.33
C VAL A 129 5.39 -16.58 -4.06
N ILE A 130 4.67 -17.68 -4.18
CA ILE A 130 5.17 -18.92 -4.80
C ILE A 130 5.00 -18.90 -6.33
N HIS A 131 3.92 -18.31 -6.83
CA HIS A 131 3.51 -18.48 -8.22
C HIS A 131 3.77 -17.29 -9.16
N ARG A 132 4.17 -16.12 -8.65
CA ARG A 132 4.45 -14.93 -9.49
C ARG A 132 5.65 -15.08 -10.43
N GLY A 133 6.48 -16.09 -10.24
CA GLY A 133 7.68 -16.32 -11.04
C GLY A 133 8.59 -15.08 -11.07
N PRO A 134 9.00 -14.59 -12.26
CA PRO A 134 9.90 -13.44 -12.37
C PRO A 134 9.20 -12.09 -12.12
N LEU A 135 7.87 -12.04 -12.06
CA LEU A 135 7.10 -10.80 -12.05
C LEU A 135 7.12 -10.14 -10.69
N SER A 136 7.35 -8.84 -10.63
CA SER A 136 7.24 -8.06 -9.39
C SER A 136 5.78 -7.81 -9.04
N ALA A 137 5.45 -7.73 -7.75
CA ALA A 137 4.13 -7.31 -7.30
C ALA A 137 4.22 -6.20 -6.24
N PHE A 138 3.46 -5.14 -6.42
CA PHE A 138 3.28 -4.04 -5.45
C PHE A 138 1.95 -4.19 -4.74
N LEU A 139 2.00 -4.22 -3.41
CA LEU A 139 0.84 -4.37 -2.56
C LEU A 139 0.70 -3.12 -1.72
N HIS A 140 -0.46 -2.48 -1.70
CA HIS A 140 -0.72 -1.36 -0.79
C HIS A 140 -2.13 -1.47 -0.19
N PRO A 141 -2.33 -0.99 1.05
CA PRO A 141 -3.66 -0.85 1.61
C PRO A 141 -4.40 0.31 0.94
N ASN A 142 -5.71 0.34 1.11
CA ASN A 142 -6.53 1.50 0.84
C ASN A 142 -6.98 2.12 2.16
N THR A 143 -6.41 3.28 2.50
CA THR A 143 -6.83 4.12 3.62
C THR A 143 -7.37 5.45 3.12
N ASP A 144 -7.55 6.40 4.02
CA ASP A 144 -7.81 7.80 3.69
C ASP A 144 -6.55 8.56 3.27
N ASP A 145 -5.41 7.87 3.12
CA ASP A 145 -4.11 8.43 2.77
C ASP A 145 -3.44 7.74 1.59
N GLU A 146 -4.03 7.90 0.40
CA GLU A 146 -3.57 7.29 -0.84
C GLU A 146 -2.07 7.53 -1.12
N LEU A 147 -1.56 8.75 -0.87
CA LEU A 147 -0.13 9.02 -1.04
C LEU A 147 0.67 8.14 -0.08
N ARG A 148 0.36 8.18 1.23
CA ARG A 148 1.05 7.37 2.25
C ARG A 148 0.94 5.88 1.99
N ASP A 149 -0.19 5.43 1.45
CA ASP A 149 -0.40 4.06 1.05
C ASP A 149 0.61 3.63 -0.02
N HIS A 150 0.90 4.52 -0.97
CA HIS A 150 1.84 4.28 -2.06
C HIS A 150 3.31 4.58 -1.75
N ILE A 151 3.63 5.33 -0.69
CA ILE A 151 5.02 5.66 -0.32
C ILE A 151 5.55 4.96 0.94
N GLN A 152 4.68 4.54 1.86
CA GLN A 152 5.11 4.05 3.17
C GLN A 152 4.47 2.74 3.58
N ARG A 153 3.19 2.53 3.24
CA ARG A 153 2.43 1.36 3.71
C ARG A 153 2.39 0.24 2.67
N TYR A 154 3.13 0.39 1.57
CA TYR A 154 3.23 -0.63 0.55
C TYR A 154 4.18 -1.75 0.96
N THR A 155 4.14 -2.84 0.19
CA THR A 155 5.10 -3.94 0.24
C THR A 155 5.35 -4.45 -1.16
N TRP A 156 6.61 -4.81 -1.46
CA TRP A 156 6.97 -5.46 -2.71
C TRP A 156 7.16 -6.96 -2.52
N LEU A 157 6.66 -7.74 -3.49
CA LEU A 157 7.08 -9.11 -3.73
C LEU A 157 7.99 -9.12 -4.96
N GLY A 158 9.29 -9.29 -4.74
CA GLY A 158 10.31 -9.20 -5.80
C GLY A 158 10.93 -7.82 -5.93
N PRO A 159 11.68 -7.56 -7.01
CA PRO A 159 12.34 -6.28 -7.24
C PRO A 159 11.33 -5.12 -7.38
N GLU A 160 11.68 -3.94 -6.88
CA GLU A 160 10.82 -2.77 -7.01
C GLU A 160 10.75 -2.27 -8.45
N VAL A 161 9.57 -1.81 -8.86
CA VAL A 161 9.36 -1.13 -10.14
C VAL A 161 9.09 0.36 -9.86
N PRO A 162 9.76 1.30 -10.55
CA PRO A 162 9.54 2.72 -10.32
C PRO A 162 8.08 3.15 -10.51
N LEU A 163 7.54 3.89 -9.55
CA LEU A 163 6.22 4.51 -9.65
C LEU A 163 6.34 5.99 -10.08
N ASN A 164 5.37 6.46 -10.86
CA ASN A 164 5.23 7.87 -11.20
C ASN A 164 4.52 8.62 -10.08
N MET A 165 5.30 9.10 -9.10
CA MET A 165 4.76 9.78 -7.93
C MET A 165 4.20 11.17 -8.22
N ASP A 166 4.54 11.77 -9.37
CA ASP A 166 4.08 13.11 -9.75
C ASP A 166 2.55 13.15 -9.98
N ILE A 167 1.91 11.98 -10.14
CA ILE A 167 0.45 11.89 -10.28
C ILE A 167 -0.29 12.20 -8.98
N PHE A 168 0.33 11.91 -7.84
CA PHE A 168 -0.23 12.36 -6.57
C PHE A 168 -0.05 13.85 -6.56
N LYS A 169 -1.16 14.58 -6.71
CA LYS A 169 -1.17 16.01 -6.41
C LYS A 169 -0.77 16.13 -4.94
N LEU A 170 0.19 16.99 -4.64
CA LEU A 170 0.55 17.31 -3.27
C LEU A 170 -0.75 17.51 -2.51
N ARG A 171 -0.97 16.69 -1.47
CA ARG A 171 -2.10 16.88 -0.58
C ARG A 171 -2.07 18.33 -0.12
N PRO A 172 -3.25 18.93 0.15
CA PRO A 172 -3.34 20.29 0.63
C PRO A 172 -2.28 20.51 1.68
N SER A 173 -2.10 19.59 2.65
CA SER A 173 -0.95 19.51 3.57
C SER A 173 -0.53 18.07 3.93
N CYS A 174 0.73 17.83 4.31
CA CYS A 174 1.30 16.62 4.91
C CYS A 174 2.23 16.99 6.08
N GLU A 175 2.48 16.10 7.03
CA GLU A 175 3.39 16.34 8.17
C GLU A 175 4.65 15.46 8.05
N LEU A 176 5.83 16.08 8.14
CA LEU A 176 7.15 15.44 8.05
C LEU A 176 7.89 15.58 9.38
N LEU A 177 8.59 14.55 9.84
CA LEU A 177 9.52 14.61 10.96
C LEU A 177 10.92 15.02 10.47
N ASP A 178 11.49 16.09 11.03
CA ASP A 178 12.93 16.36 10.91
C ASP A 178 13.68 15.56 11.98
N SER A 179 14.34 14.49 11.54
CA SER A 179 15.06 13.56 12.42
C SER A 179 16.26 14.20 13.13
N ARG A 180 16.72 15.39 12.72
CA ARG A 180 17.86 16.07 13.36
C ARG A 180 17.47 16.76 14.66
N ASP A 181 16.24 17.25 14.75
CA ASP A 181 15.76 18.00 15.91
C ASP A 181 14.40 17.52 16.44
N ASN A 182 13.93 16.39 15.93
CA ASN A 182 12.68 15.71 16.30
C ASN A 182 11.44 16.62 16.19
N SER A 183 11.46 17.58 15.25
CA SER A 183 10.33 18.48 15.02
C SER A 183 9.42 17.98 13.91
N VAL A 184 8.12 18.26 14.04
CA VAL A 184 7.15 17.98 12.98
C VAL A 184 6.99 19.24 12.13
N VAL A 185 7.09 19.11 10.82
CA VAL A 185 6.90 20.19 9.85
C VAL A 185 5.70 19.83 8.98
N ARG A 186 4.64 20.61 9.07
CA ARG A 186 3.54 20.57 8.12
C ARG A 186 3.99 21.22 6.82
N VAL A 187 3.94 20.49 5.72
CA VAL A 187 4.19 20.96 4.35
C VAL A 187 2.87 21.02 3.61
N TRP A 188 2.57 22.08 2.88
CA TRP A 188 1.30 22.22 2.16
C TRP A 188 1.51 22.95 0.84
N VAL A 189 0.61 22.77 -0.12
CA VAL A 189 0.67 23.49 -1.40
C VAL A 189 -0.44 24.51 -1.48
N GLU A 190 -0.03 25.76 -1.66
CA GLU A 190 -0.92 26.90 -1.84
C GLU A 190 -0.48 27.64 -3.12
N ALA A 191 -1.37 27.70 -4.11
CA ALA A 191 -1.13 28.34 -5.41
C ALA A 191 0.22 27.91 -6.06
N ASP A 192 0.43 26.59 -6.17
CA ASP A 192 1.63 25.95 -6.74
C ASP A 192 2.95 26.26 -6.01
N LYS A 193 2.88 26.79 -4.78
CA LYS A 193 4.04 27.00 -3.92
C LYS A 193 4.00 26.04 -2.74
N VAL A 194 5.12 25.36 -2.50
CA VAL A 194 5.34 24.56 -1.30
C VAL A 194 5.53 25.50 -0.11
N LYS A 195 4.68 25.33 0.91
CA LYS A 195 4.70 26.04 2.19
C LYS A 195 5.08 25.06 3.29
N THR A 196 5.68 25.57 4.36
CA THR A 196 6.05 24.76 5.52
C THR A 196 5.75 25.51 6.82
N GLU A 197 5.31 24.80 7.86
CA GLU A 197 5.08 25.29 9.23
C GLU A 197 5.62 24.26 10.20
N ARG A 198 6.39 24.72 11.18
CA ARG A 198 6.85 23.85 12.27
C ARG A 198 5.72 23.71 13.28
N ILE A 199 5.29 22.47 13.49
CA ILE A 199 4.38 22.10 14.56
C ILE A 199 5.24 21.73 15.77
N GLU A 200 5.08 22.44 16.88
CA GLU A 200 5.70 22.04 18.15
C GLU A 200 5.16 20.68 18.56
N ALA A 201 6.05 19.71 18.77
CA ALA A 201 5.70 18.40 19.30
C ALA A 201 5.10 18.58 20.71
N LYS A 202 3.90 18.02 20.93
CA LYS A 202 3.29 17.91 22.25
C LYS A 202 4.02 16.89 23.12
#